data_AF-A0A495YHA6-F1
#
_entry.id   AF-A0A495YHA6-F1
#
_cell.length_a   1.000
_cell.length_b   1.000
_cell.length_c   1.000
_cell.angle_alpha   90.00
_cell.angle_beta   90.00
_cell.angle_gamma   90.00
#
_symmetry.space_group_name_H-M   'P 1'
#
loop_
_entity.id
_entity.type
_entity.pdbx_description
1 polymer ?
#
loop_
_entity_poly.entity_id
_entity_poly.type
_entity_poly.pdbx_seq_one_letter_code
_entity_poly.pdbx_strand_id
1 'polypeptide(L)'
;MTTTELVALLHLASPALPIGAFSYSQGLEAALDANLVRDADTARDWIASGLTDVLAHGELPFLAHQLARWQANDADALARENAWFVASRESAELRRETEQMGWSLAQLCASLEWGDAGRRATLASLTPIALPTAFAYAAAAHDAGADATLAAYAFGWVENQTSAALKAVPLGQLAGQRIIVALRGAIDAAVRRALATPPDAINTFAPQLGILSARHETQYSRLFRS
;
A
#
# COMPACT_ATOMS: atom_id res chain seq x y z
N MET A 1 4.07 -20.79 -7.37
CA MET A 1 4.57 -19.55 -8.00
C MET A 1 5.48 -19.89 -9.17
N THR A 2 5.22 -19.34 -10.36
CA THR A 2 6.11 -19.48 -11.53
C THR A 2 7.21 -18.41 -11.53
N THR A 3 8.26 -18.56 -12.34
CA THR A 3 9.31 -17.53 -12.48
C THR A 3 8.74 -16.22 -13.02
N THR A 4 7.84 -16.28 -14.01
CA THR A 4 7.21 -15.10 -14.62
C THR A 4 6.35 -14.35 -13.61
N GLU A 5 5.56 -15.09 -12.82
CA GLU A 5 4.77 -14.54 -11.71
C GLU A 5 5.67 -13.83 -10.68
N LEU A 6 6.75 -14.47 -10.24
CA LEU A 6 7.70 -13.86 -9.31
C LEU A 6 8.30 -12.57 -9.87
N VAL A 7 8.74 -12.56 -11.14
CA VAL A 7 9.33 -11.38 -11.77
C VAL A 7 8.31 -10.24 -11.90
N ALA A 8 7.04 -10.55 -12.20
CA ALA A 8 5.97 -9.56 -12.23
C ALA A 8 5.74 -8.93 -10.85
N LEU A 9 5.71 -9.75 -9.79
CA LEU A 9 5.57 -9.26 -8.42
C LEU A 9 6.77 -8.44 -7.94
N LEU A 10 8.00 -8.83 -8.33
CA LEU A 10 9.21 -8.04 -8.08
C LEU A 10 9.16 -6.68 -8.81
N HIS A 11 8.62 -6.65 -10.02
CA HIS A 11 8.40 -5.40 -10.75
C HIS A 11 7.39 -4.50 -10.02
N LEU A 12 6.28 -5.05 -9.55
CA LEU A 12 5.26 -4.31 -8.80
C LEU A 12 5.74 -3.83 -7.43
N ALA A 13 6.60 -4.60 -6.75
CA ALA A 13 7.18 -4.22 -5.46
C ALA A 13 8.42 -3.31 -5.60
N SER A 14 8.85 -3.00 -6.83
CA SER A 14 10.06 -2.24 -7.08
C SER A 14 9.93 -0.79 -6.59
N PRO A 15 10.94 -0.25 -5.89
CA PRO A 15 10.96 1.17 -5.50
C PRO A 15 11.02 2.12 -6.70
N ALA A 16 11.45 1.60 -7.85
CA ALA A 16 11.48 2.33 -9.12
C ALA A 16 10.15 2.31 -9.88
N LEU A 17 9.10 1.64 -9.35
CA LEU A 17 7.78 1.65 -9.97
C LEU A 17 7.25 3.10 -10.03
N PRO A 18 6.85 3.62 -11.21
CA PRO A 18 6.59 5.04 -11.41
C PRO A 18 5.19 5.47 -10.91
N ILE A 19 4.86 5.15 -9.66
CA ILE A 19 3.58 5.49 -9.02
C ILE A 19 3.68 6.64 -8.01
N GLY A 20 4.89 7.12 -7.73
CA GLY A 20 5.12 8.25 -6.83
C GLY A 20 5.15 7.92 -5.33
N ALA A 21 5.22 6.64 -4.95
CA ALA A 21 5.23 6.17 -3.55
C ALA A 21 6.24 6.92 -2.67
N PHE A 22 7.44 7.18 -3.20
CA PHE A 22 8.54 7.82 -2.48
C PHE A 22 8.24 9.23 -1.94
N SER A 23 7.15 9.86 -2.39
CA SER A 23 6.70 11.18 -1.96
C SER A 23 5.87 11.16 -0.67
N TYR A 24 5.46 9.97 -0.22
CA TYR A 24 4.52 9.77 0.88
C TYR A 24 5.22 9.06 2.04
N SER A 25 4.92 9.50 3.26
CA SER A 25 5.49 8.99 4.52
C SER A 25 4.43 8.43 5.47
N GLN A 26 3.15 8.65 5.15
CA GLN A 26 1.98 8.11 5.84
C GLN A 26 2.03 8.34 7.35
N GLY A 27 2.22 9.60 7.73
CA GLY A 27 2.25 10.04 9.12
C GLY A 27 3.61 9.90 9.83
N LEU A 28 4.64 9.32 9.19
CA LEU A 28 5.98 9.21 9.77
C LEU A 28 6.60 10.59 10.07
N GLU A 29 6.45 11.56 9.16
CA GLU A 29 6.96 12.93 9.38
C GLU A 29 6.29 13.60 10.59
N ALA A 30 4.97 13.44 10.75
CA ALA A 30 4.27 13.91 11.94
C ALA A 30 4.66 13.15 13.21
N ALA A 31 4.96 11.85 13.11
CA ALA A 31 5.44 11.05 14.24
C ALA A 31 6.84 11.50 14.71
N LEU A 32 7.69 11.96 13.80
CA LEU A 32 8.99 12.55 14.12
C LEU A 32 8.86 13.88 14.87
N ASP A 33 8.01 14.78 14.37
CA ASP A 33 7.71 16.06 15.02
C ASP A 33 7.09 15.86 16.42
N ALA A 34 6.26 14.82 16.57
CA ALA A 34 5.72 14.39 17.86
C ALA A 34 6.71 13.59 18.74
N ASN A 35 7.96 13.41 18.31
CA ASN A 35 9.02 12.72 19.04
C ASN A 35 8.72 11.23 19.35
N LEU A 36 7.80 10.62 18.59
CA LEU A 36 7.42 9.20 18.67
C LEU A 36 8.44 8.32 17.95
N VAL A 37 8.98 8.81 16.83
CA VAL A 37 10.09 8.19 16.10
C VAL A 37 11.32 9.08 16.26
N ARG A 38 12.46 8.50 16.62
CA ARG A 38 13.69 9.25 16.94
C ARG A 38 14.98 8.57 16.50
N ASP A 39 14.94 7.26 16.30
CA ASP A 39 16.08 6.41 16.02
C ASP A 39 15.65 5.17 15.22
N ALA A 40 16.59 4.26 14.93
CA ALA A 40 16.34 3.08 14.12
C ALA A 40 15.33 2.13 14.76
N ASP A 41 15.35 1.96 16.08
CA ASP A 41 14.47 1.04 16.79
C ASP A 41 13.05 1.57 16.81
N THR A 42 12.87 2.84 17.15
CA THR A 42 11.54 3.49 17.12
C THR A 42 10.98 3.59 15.70
N ALA A 43 11.83 3.78 14.67
CA ALA A 43 11.40 3.72 13.27
C ALA A 43 10.95 2.30 12.88
N ARG A 44 11.70 1.26 13.27
CA ARG A 44 11.29 -0.14 13.08
C ARG A 44 9.92 -0.39 13.71
N ASP A 45 9.72 0.03 14.95
CA ASP A 45 8.51 -0.23 15.71
C ASP A 45 7.30 0.51 15.11
N TRP A 46 7.50 1.74 14.62
CA TRP A 46 6.50 2.49 13.87
C TRP A 46 6.07 1.76 12.59
N ILE A 47 7.03 1.29 11.79
CA ILE A 47 6.74 0.56 10.55
C ILE A 47 6.07 -0.79 10.86
N ALA A 48 6.51 -1.47 11.92
CA ALA A 48 5.91 -2.71 12.38
C ALA A 48 4.43 -2.52 12.77
N SER A 49 4.12 -1.46 13.53
CA SER A 49 2.74 -1.14 13.93
C SER A 49 1.89 -0.76 12.72
N GLY A 50 2.40 0.07 11.80
CA GLY A 50 1.69 0.37 10.55
C GLY A 50 1.37 -0.89 9.72
N LEU A 51 2.30 -1.84 9.65
CA LEU A 51 2.07 -3.11 8.97
C LEU A 51 1.02 -3.97 9.70
N THR A 52 1.19 -4.15 11.01
CA THR A 52 0.44 -5.16 11.79
C THR A 52 -0.91 -4.66 12.29
N ASP A 53 -1.02 -3.39 12.66
CA ASP A 53 -2.23 -2.79 13.24
C ASP A 53 -3.09 -2.08 12.19
N VAL A 54 -2.51 -1.64 11.06
CA VAL A 54 -3.24 -0.90 10.02
C VAL A 54 -3.36 -1.72 8.73
N LEU A 55 -2.25 -2.00 8.05
CA LEU A 55 -2.29 -2.69 6.75
C LEU A 55 -2.91 -4.09 6.83
N ALA A 56 -2.55 -4.87 7.84
CA ALA A 56 -3.04 -6.24 8.01
C ALA A 56 -4.54 -6.34 8.32
N HIS A 57 -5.16 -5.27 8.81
CA HIS A 57 -6.59 -5.21 9.16
C HIS A 57 -7.45 -4.52 8.10
N GLY A 58 -6.87 -3.58 7.35
CA GLY A 58 -7.58 -2.79 6.35
C GLY A 58 -7.15 -3.12 4.92
N GLU A 59 -6.01 -2.58 4.52
CA GLU A 59 -5.61 -2.51 3.11
C GLU A 59 -5.25 -3.86 2.47
N LEU A 60 -4.55 -4.74 3.21
CA LEU A 60 -4.21 -6.08 2.72
C LEU A 60 -5.44 -6.97 2.50
N PRO A 61 -6.37 -7.14 3.47
CA PRO A 61 -7.58 -7.93 3.18
C PRO A 61 -8.42 -7.29 2.07
N PHE A 62 -8.51 -5.96 2.01
CA PHE A 62 -9.18 -5.27 0.89
C PHE A 62 -8.55 -5.63 -0.47
N LEU A 63 -7.23 -5.60 -0.58
CA LEU A 63 -6.50 -5.99 -1.78
C LEU A 63 -6.82 -7.43 -2.20
N ALA A 64 -6.82 -8.37 -1.24
CA ALA A 64 -7.13 -9.78 -1.50
C ALA A 64 -8.52 -9.95 -2.13
N HIS A 65 -9.52 -9.23 -1.61
CA HIS A 65 -10.88 -9.26 -2.13
C HIS A 65 -10.99 -8.58 -3.50
N GLN A 66 -10.30 -7.46 -3.73
CA GLN A 66 -10.24 -6.85 -5.07
C GLN A 66 -9.57 -7.75 -6.10
N LEU A 67 -8.53 -8.51 -5.71
CA LEU A 67 -7.88 -9.48 -6.59
C LEU A 67 -8.86 -10.57 -7.03
N ALA A 68 -9.61 -11.14 -6.09
CA ALA A 68 -10.65 -12.13 -6.40
C ALA A 68 -11.73 -11.56 -7.33
N ARG A 69 -12.15 -10.31 -7.13
CA ARG A 69 -13.16 -9.63 -7.97
C ARG A 69 -12.64 -9.36 -9.39
N TRP A 70 -11.37 -9.00 -9.54
CA TRP A 70 -10.72 -8.89 -10.86
C TRP A 70 -10.65 -10.24 -11.58
N GLN A 71 -10.30 -11.30 -10.86
CA GLN A 71 -10.25 -12.66 -11.42
C GLN A 71 -11.64 -13.13 -11.89
N ALA A 72 -12.69 -12.79 -11.12
CA ALA A 72 -14.08 -13.10 -11.43
C ALA A 72 -14.74 -12.14 -12.45
N ASN A 73 -14.06 -11.07 -12.87
CA ASN A 73 -14.62 -10.00 -13.72
C ASN A 73 -15.88 -9.34 -13.13
N ASP A 74 -15.94 -9.20 -11.81
CA ASP A 74 -17.06 -8.56 -11.10
C ASP A 74 -16.89 -7.04 -11.07
N ALA A 75 -17.19 -6.39 -12.20
CA ALA A 75 -17.03 -4.95 -12.38
C ALA A 75 -17.85 -4.11 -11.37
N ASP A 76 -19.07 -4.56 -11.03
CA ASP A 76 -19.96 -3.86 -10.11
C ASP A 76 -19.43 -3.90 -8.68
N ALA A 77 -18.94 -5.06 -8.21
CA ALA A 77 -18.29 -5.14 -6.91
C ALA A 77 -16.98 -4.35 -6.88
N LEU A 78 -16.15 -4.42 -7.94
CA LEU A 78 -14.92 -3.63 -8.01
C LEU A 78 -15.19 -2.14 -7.82
N ALA A 79 -16.19 -1.59 -8.52
CA ALA A 79 -16.55 -0.18 -8.45
C ALA A 79 -17.07 0.23 -7.07
N ARG A 80 -18.03 -0.53 -6.52
CA ARG A 80 -18.61 -0.26 -5.19
C ARG A 80 -17.55 -0.26 -4.09
N GLU A 81 -16.69 -1.26 -4.11
CA GLU A 81 -15.76 -1.53 -3.01
C GLU A 81 -14.54 -0.59 -3.10
N ASN A 82 -14.12 -0.24 -4.31
CA ASN A 82 -13.17 0.85 -4.53
C ASN A 82 -13.70 2.19 -3.98
N ALA A 83 -14.96 2.54 -4.26
CA ALA A 83 -15.58 3.76 -3.72
C ALA A 83 -15.63 3.75 -2.19
N TRP A 84 -15.97 2.61 -1.58
CA TRP A 84 -15.92 2.44 -0.12
C TRP A 84 -14.51 2.65 0.43
N PHE A 85 -13.48 2.06 -0.20
CA PHE A 85 -12.10 2.18 0.27
C PHE A 85 -11.62 3.63 0.21
N VAL A 86 -11.88 4.34 -0.89
CA VAL A 86 -11.55 5.77 -1.02
C VAL A 86 -12.26 6.59 0.06
N ALA A 87 -13.55 6.32 0.31
CA ALA A 87 -14.32 7.00 1.34
C ALA A 87 -13.81 6.71 2.77
N SER A 88 -13.23 5.53 3.00
CA SER A 88 -12.68 5.11 4.31
C SER A 88 -11.41 5.85 4.71
N ARG A 89 -10.76 6.57 3.78
CA ARG A 89 -9.53 7.32 4.09
C ARG A 89 -9.87 8.53 4.98
N GLU A 90 -9.34 8.51 6.19
CA GLU A 90 -9.68 9.44 7.27
C GLU A 90 -9.22 10.89 6.98
N SER A 91 -8.04 11.07 6.40
CA SER A 91 -7.49 12.39 6.04
C SER A 91 -7.54 12.67 4.54
N ALA A 92 -7.43 13.94 4.16
CA ALA A 92 -7.39 14.33 2.76
C ALA A 92 -6.06 13.91 2.10
N GLU A 93 -4.97 13.86 2.86
CA GLU A 93 -3.65 13.41 2.39
C GLU A 93 -3.65 11.91 2.05
N LEU A 94 -4.13 11.04 2.96
CA LEU A 94 -4.22 9.59 2.70
C LEU A 94 -5.15 9.26 1.52
N ARG A 95 -6.21 10.05 1.34
CA ARG A 95 -7.11 9.93 0.19
C ARG A 95 -6.41 10.31 -1.11
N ARG A 96 -5.77 11.49 -1.14
CA ARG A 96 -5.01 11.95 -2.31
C ARG A 96 -3.87 11.00 -2.67
N GLU A 97 -3.19 10.44 -1.69
CA GLU A 97 -2.13 9.44 -1.88
C GLU A 97 -2.66 8.22 -2.64
N THR A 98 -3.67 7.52 -2.10
CA THR A 98 -4.17 6.29 -2.72
C THR A 98 -4.77 6.54 -4.11
N GLU A 99 -5.44 7.68 -4.32
CA GLU A 99 -6.00 8.06 -5.61
C GLU A 99 -4.91 8.36 -6.65
N GLN A 100 -3.88 9.13 -6.28
CA GLN A 100 -2.78 9.49 -7.17
C GLN A 100 -1.96 8.26 -7.57
N MET A 101 -1.59 7.42 -6.59
CA MET A 101 -0.80 6.23 -6.83
C MET A 101 -1.60 5.19 -7.63
N GLY A 102 -2.89 5.02 -7.31
CA GLY A 102 -3.80 4.15 -8.05
C GLY A 102 -3.96 4.60 -9.49
N TRP A 103 -4.16 5.91 -9.73
CA TRP A 103 -4.22 6.47 -11.08
C TRP A 103 -2.93 6.22 -11.86
N SER A 104 -1.76 6.50 -11.27
CA SER A 104 -0.46 6.29 -11.92
C SER A 104 -0.24 4.82 -12.28
N LEU A 105 -0.60 3.89 -11.39
CA LEU A 105 -0.50 2.46 -11.67
C LEU A 105 -1.47 2.02 -12.77
N ALA A 106 -2.71 2.53 -12.77
CA ALA A 106 -3.68 2.23 -13.82
C ALA A 106 -3.19 2.71 -15.21
N GLN A 107 -2.58 3.90 -15.28
CA GLN A 107 -1.97 4.41 -16.52
C GLN A 107 -0.80 3.55 -16.99
N LEU A 108 0.06 3.10 -16.07
CA LEU A 108 1.15 2.18 -16.40
C LEU A 108 0.61 0.86 -16.95
N CYS A 109 -0.37 0.26 -16.27
CA CYS A 109 -1.02 -0.97 -16.68
C CYS A 109 -1.64 -0.86 -18.08
N ALA A 110 -2.33 0.25 -18.36
CA ALA A 110 -2.92 0.52 -19.67
C ALA A 110 -1.84 0.69 -20.74
N SER A 111 -0.76 1.41 -20.45
CA SER A 111 0.35 1.67 -21.38
C SER A 111 1.15 0.41 -21.73
N LEU A 112 1.25 -0.53 -20.79
CA LEU A 112 1.90 -1.83 -20.98
C LEU A 112 0.93 -2.91 -21.48
N GLU A 113 -0.32 -2.53 -21.78
CA GLU A 113 -1.38 -3.40 -22.28
C GLU A 113 -1.68 -4.63 -21.40
N TRP A 114 -1.47 -4.50 -20.09
CA TRP A 114 -1.75 -5.60 -19.15
C TRP A 114 -3.23 -5.96 -19.11
N GLY A 115 -3.53 -7.24 -18.90
CA GLY A 115 -4.90 -7.78 -18.85
C GLY A 115 -5.52 -8.01 -20.23
N ASP A 116 -6.77 -8.46 -20.26
CA ASP A 116 -7.57 -8.54 -21.50
C ASP A 116 -8.34 -7.23 -21.77
N ALA A 117 -9.00 -7.13 -22.92
CA ALA A 117 -9.73 -5.93 -23.32
C ALA A 117 -10.89 -5.58 -22.36
N GLY A 118 -11.58 -6.57 -21.78
CA GLY A 118 -12.70 -6.35 -20.87
C GLY A 118 -12.23 -5.83 -19.51
N ARG A 119 -11.15 -6.41 -18.98
CA ARG A 119 -10.51 -5.94 -17.75
C ARG A 119 -9.93 -4.53 -17.93
N ARG A 120 -9.28 -4.24 -19.07
CA ARG A 120 -8.80 -2.88 -19.38
C ARG A 120 -9.94 -1.85 -19.45
N ALA A 121 -11.08 -2.22 -20.04
CA ALA A 121 -12.25 -1.34 -20.08
C ALA A 121 -12.83 -1.08 -18.68
N THR A 122 -12.87 -2.10 -17.82
CA THR A 122 -13.27 -1.95 -16.42
C THR A 122 -12.28 -1.09 -15.64
N LEU A 123 -10.98 -1.28 -15.83
CA LEU A 123 -9.94 -0.45 -15.19
C LEU A 123 -10.13 1.02 -15.55
N ALA A 124 -10.40 1.32 -16.82
CA ALA A 124 -10.60 2.67 -17.31
C ALA A 124 -11.88 3.34 -16.79
N SER A 125 -12.89 2.57 -16.35
CA SER A 125 -14.13 3.13 -15.79
C SER A 125 -14.03 3.47 -14.31
N LEU A 126 -13.07 2.89 -13.57
CA LEU A 126 -12.85 3.15 -12.15
C LEU A 126 -12.16 4.50 -11.94
N THR A 127 -12.93 5.55 -11.69
CA THR A 127 -12.42 6.90 -11.42
C THR A 127 -13.15 7.56 -10.24
N PRO A 128 -12.46 7.93 -9.14
CA PRO A 128 -11.05 7.64 -8.85
C PRO A 128 -10.80 6.14 -8.59
N ILE A 129 -9.57 5.68 -8.77
CA ILE A 129 -9.13 4.31 -8.45
C ILE A 129 -8.13 4.34 -7.29
N ALA A 130 -8.38 3.52 -6.28
CA ALA A 130 -7.46 3.34 -5.16
C ALA A 130 -6.27 2.44 -5.55
N LEU A 131 -5.11 2.71 -4.98
CA LEU A 131 -3.89 1.92 -5.16
C LEU A 131 -4.09 0.41 -4.99
N PRO A 132 -4.68 -0.11 -3.88
CA PRO A 132 -4.87 -1.56 -3.74
C PRO A 132 -5.76 -2.17 -4.82
N THR A 133 -6.74 -1.42 -5.36
CA THR A 133 -7.57 -1.86 -6.50
C THR A 133 -6.74 -1.96 -7.79
N ALA A 134 -5.90 -0.95 -8.06
CA ALA A 134 -5.01 -0.93 -9.23
C ALA A 134 -3.90 -1.99 -9.12
N PHE A 135 -3.39 -2.24 -7.92
CA PHE A 135 -2.39 -3.28 -7.68
C PHE A 135 -2.98 -4.68 -7.86
N ALA A 136 -4.20 -4.90 -7.34
CA ALA A 136 -4.94 -6.13 -7.57
C ALA A 136 -5.19 -6.38 -9.08
N TYR A 137 -5.48 -5.33 -9.87
CA TYR A 137 -5.57 -5.44 -11.32
C TYR A 137 -4.26 -5.93 -11.94
N ALA A 138 -3.14 -5.28 -11.59
CA ALA A 138 -1.84 -5.61 -12.13
C ALA A 138 -1.42 -7.05 -11.80
N ALA A 139 -1.69 -7.48 -10.58
CA ALA A 139 -1.48 -8.86 -10.15
C ALA A 139 -2.37 -9.86 -10.90
N ALA A 140 -3.67 -9.55 -11.07
CA ALA A 140 -4.59 -10.38 -11.83
C ALA A 140 -4.19 -10.52 -13.31
N ALA A 141 -3.64 -9.47 -13.91
CA ALA A 141 -3.13 -9.48 -15.28
C ALA A 141 -1.92 -10.41 -15.49
N HIS A 142 -1.26 -10.83 -14.40
CA HIS A 142 -0.12 -11.74 -14.40
C HIS A 142 -0.42 -13.09 -13.72
N ASP A 143 -1.71 -13.40 -13.50
CA ASP A 143 -2.18 -14.63 -12.85
C ASP A 143 -1.52 -14.88 -11.48
N ALA A 144 -1.17 -13.81 -10.77
CA ALA A 144 -0.47 -13.92 -9.48
C ALA A 144 -1.39 -14.41 -8.36
N GLY A 145 -0.85 -15.31 -7.52
CA GLY A 145 -1.53 -15.80 -6.32
C GLY A 145 -1.77 -14.70 -5.28
N ALA A 146 -2.81 -14.85 -4.46
CA ALA A 146 -3.19 -13.85 -3.47
C ALA A 146 -2.13 -13.67 -2.37
N ASP A 147 -1.55 -14.76 -1.87
CA ASP A 147 -0.46 -14.76 -0.90
C ASP A 147 0.77 -13.99 -1.41
N ALA A 148 1.23 -14.31 -2.62
CA ALA A 148 2.40 -13.67 -3.23
C ALA A 148 2.14 -12.20 -3.57
N THR A 149 0.92 -11.88 -4.04
CA THR A 149 0.49 -10.50 -4.30
C THR A 149 0.51 -9.64 -3.04
N LEU A 150 -0.10 -10.14 -1.95
CA LEU A 150 -0.12 -9.42 -0.68
C LEU A 150 1.28 -9.26 -0.09
N ALA A 151 2.14 -10.27 -0.21
CA ALA A 151 3.52 -10.20 0.23
C ALA A 151 4.32 -9.14 -0.55
N ALA A 152 4.15 -9.07 -1.87
CA ALA A 152 4.78 -8.07 -2.73
C ALA A 152 4.32 -6.65 -2.37
N TYR A 153 3.01 -6.46 -2.18
CA TYR A 153 2.43 -5.18 -1.76
C TYR A 153 2.96 -4.73 -0.39
N ALA A 154 2.90 -5.61 0.61
CA ALA A 154 3.38 -5.32 1.96
C ALA A 154 4.89 -5.05 1.99
N PHE A 155 5.68 -5.79 1.20
CA PHE A 155 7.12 -5.55 1.08
C PHE A 155 7.41 -4.18 0.45
N GLY A 156 6.74 -3.83 -0.65
CA GLY A 156 6.87 -2.52 -1.29
C GLY A 156 6.52 -1.37 -0.33
N TRP A 157 5.48 -1.55 0.49
CA TRP A 157 5.12 -0.60 1.54
C TRP A 157 6.22 -0.47 2.61
N VAL A 158 6.72 -1.59 3.16
CA VAL A 158 7.80 -1.58 4.16
C VAL A 158 9.06 -0.92 3.63
N GLU A 159 9.41 -1.18 2.36
CA GLU A 159 10.56 -0.58 1.69
C GLU A 159 10.40 0.94 1.56
N ASN A 160 9.22 1.40 1.12
CA ASN A 160 8.91 2.83 1.03
C ASN A 160 8.99 3.53 2.39
N GLN A 161 8.40 2.94 3.44
CA GLN A 161 8.45 3.52 4.79
C GLN A 161 9.87 3.53 5.36
N THR A 162 10.67 2.51 5.06
CA THR A 162 12.09 2.47 5.44
C THR A 162 12.88 3.56 4.71
N SER A 163 12.61 3.76 3.43
CA SER A 163 13.20 4.83 2.62
C SER A 163 12.84 6.22 3.15
N ALA A 164 11.58 6.43 3.54
CA ALA A 164 11.13 7.66 4.19
C ALA A 164 11.85 7.89 5.53
N ALA A 165 11.99 6.86 6.37
CA ALA A 165 12.72 6.94 7.63
C ALA A 165 14.21 7.27 7.44
N LEU A 166 14.88 6.69 6.43
CA LEU A 166 16.28 7.01 6.11
C LEU A 166 16.48 8.47 5.66
N LYS A 167 15.46 9.09 5.05
CA LYS A 167 15.51 10.51 4.64
C LYS A 167 15.22 11.46 5.80
N ALA A 168 14.35 11.06 6.72
CA ALA A 168 13.82 11.92 7.76
C ALA A 168 14.57 11.79 9.11
N VAL A 169 15.22 10.65 9.35
CA VAL A 169 16.01 10.34 10.54
C VAL A 169 17.48 10.17 10.13
N PRO A 170 18.48 10.61 10.93
CA PRO A 170 19.90 10.42 10.60
C PRO A 170 20.35 8.96 10.76
N LEU A 171 19.79 8.07 9.95
CA LEU A 171 20.05 6.62 9.94
C LEU A 171 20.99 6.24 8.80
N GLY A 172 21.90 5.31 9.08
CA GLY A 172 22.75 4.70 8.06
C GLY A 172 22.00 3.65 7.23
N GLN A 173 22.46 3.39 6.01
CA GLN A 173 21.86 2.40 5.09
C GLN A 173 21.72 1.00 5.70
N LEU A 174 22.69 0.57 6.51
CA LEU A 174 22.64 -0.72 7.21
C LEU A 174 21.45 -0.81 8.19
N ALA A 175 21.07 0.30 8.83
CA ALA A 175 19.92 0.33 9.73
C ALA A 175 18.62 0.08 8.96
N GLY A 176 18.44 0.70 7.79
CA GLY A 176 17.29 0.44 6.92
C GLY A 176 17.20 -1.03 6.49
N GLN A 177 18.31 -1.64 6.08
CA GLN A 177 18.33 -3.07 5.73
C GLN A 177 17.98 -3.97 6.92
N ARG A 178 18.42 -3.63 8.14
CA ARG A 178 18.04 -4.35 9.36
C ARG A 178 16.54 -4.27 9.64
N ILE A 179 15.91 -3.11 9.41
CA ILE A 179 14.46 -2.94 9.54
C ILE A 179 13.73 -3.88 8.58
N ILE A 180 14.08 -3.85 7.29
CA ILE A 180 13.45 -4.70 6.27
C ILE A 180 13.59 -6.19 6.62
N VAL A 181 14.78 -6.63 7.02
CA VAL A 181 15.02 -8.02 7.41
C VAL A 181 14.19 -8.41 8.64
N ALA A 182 14.11 -7.54 9.65
CA ALA A 182 13.35 -7.79 10.87
C ALA A 182 11.84 -7.94 10.61
N LEU A 183 11.29 -7.26 9.61
CA LEU A 183 9.85 -7.25 9.33
C LEU A 183 9.38 -8.37 8.39
N ARG A 184 10.27 -9.20 7.84
CA ARG A 184 9.88 -10.32 6.95
C ARG A 184 8.88 -11.29 7.60
N GLY A 185 9.08 -11.61 8.89
CA GLY A 185 8.15 -12.46 9.63
C GLY A 185 6.80 -11.77 9.90
N ALA A 186 6.79 -10.46 10.10
CA ALA A 186 5.57 -9.68 10.29
C ALA A 186 4.77 -9.59 8.98
N ILE A 187 5.43 -9.51 7.82
CA ILE A 187 4.77 -9.58 6.51
C ILE A 187 4.03 -10.90 6.36
N ASP A 188 4.68 -12.04 6.64
CA ASP A 188 4.02 -13.36 6.58
C ASP A 188 2.76 -13.41 7.46
N ALA A 189 2.87 -12.95 8.71
CA ALA A 189 1.76 -12.92 9.64
C ALA A 189 0.61 -12.02 9.15
N ALA A 190 0.94 -10.85 8.59
CA ALA A 190 -0.03 -9.91 8.03
C ALA A 190 -0.76 -10.50 6.81
N VAL A 191 -0.04 -11.18 5.91
CA VAL A 191 -0.62 -11.88 4.75
C VAL A 191 -1.58 -12.97 5.21
N ARG A 192 -1.16 -13.84 6.15
CA ARG A 192 -2.03 -14.90 6.69
C ARG A 192 -3.30 -14.34 7.34
N ARG A 193 -3.18 -13.25 8.11
CA ARG A 193 -4.34 -12.55 8.68
C ARG A 193 -5.27 -12.02 7.58
N ALA A 194 -4.72 -11.32 6.60
CA ALA A 194 -5.49 -10.70 5.53
C ALA A 194 -6.32 -11.74 4.76
N LEU A 195 -5.70 -12.87 4.40
CA LEU A 195 -6.38 -13.97 3.70
C LEU A 195 -7.49 -14.63 4.54
N ALA A 196 -7.38 -14.58 5.86
CA ALA A 196 -8.40 -15.10 6.78
C ALA A 196 -9.50 -14.08 7.13
N THR A 197 -9.39 -12.84 6.67
CA THR A 197 -10.30 -11.75 7.04
C THR A 197 -11.44 -11.63 6.02
N PRO A 198 -12.71 -11.89 6.41
CA PRO A 198 -13.83 -11.74 5.49
C PRO A 198 -14.13 -10.25 5.20
N PRO A 199 -14.84 -9.93 4.10
CA PRO A 199 -15.06 -8.54 3.68
C PRO A 199 -15.71 -7.63 4.74
N ASP A 200 -16.63 -8.18 5.54
CA ASP A 200 -17.35 -7.48 6.61
C ASP A 200 -16.51 -7.23 7.88
N ALA A 201 -15.34 -7.87 7.98
CA ALA A 201 -14.39 -7.70 9.07
C ALA A 201 -13.21 -6.77 8.72
N ILE A 202 -13.18 -6.20 7.51
CA ILE A 202 -12.16 -5.21 7.13
C ILE A 202 -12.30 -3.99 8.03
N ASN A 203 -11.20 -3.60 8.67
CA ASN A 203 -11.17 -2.51 9.63
C ASN A 203 -10.06 -1.51 9.29
N THR A 204 -10.43 -0.25 9.11
CA THR A 204 -9.51 0.86 8.81
C THR A 204 -9.27 1.78 10.01
N PHE A 205 -9.76 1.41 11.19
CA PHE A 205 -9.68 2.23 12.41
C PHE A 205 -8.23 2.34 12.90
N ALA A 206 -7.63 3.51 12.70
CA ALA A 206 -6.25 3.80 13.08
C ALA A 206 -6.14 5.21 13.69
N PRO A 207 -6.71 5.44 14.88
CA PRO A 207 -6.93 6.80 15.41
C PRO A 207 -5.63 7.61 15.57
N GLN A 208 -4.53 6.98 15.97
CA GLN A 208 -3.24 7.67 16.07
C GLN A 208 -2.71 8.10 14.69
N LEU A 209 -2.84 7.24 13.68
CA LEU A 209 -2.46 7.55 12.31
C LEU A 209 -3.35 8.67 11.73
N GLY A 210 -4.67 8.60 11.94
CA GLY A 210 -5.60 9.65 11.53
C GLY A 210 -5.27 11.01 12.15
N ILE A 211 -4.98 11.06 13.45
CA ILE A 211 -4.58 12.29 14.15
C ILE A 211 -3.25 12.83 13.59
N LEU A 212 -2.25 11.96 13.40
CA LEU A 212 -0.94 12.38 12.90
C LEU A 212 -1.00 12.86 11.44
N SER A 213 -1.77 12.19 10.59
CA SER A 213 -2.00 12.62 9.22
C SER A 213 -2.75 13.96 9.18
N ALA A 214 -3.82 14.14 9.97
CA ALA A 214 -4.51 15.42 10.04
C ALA A 214 -3.63 16.56 10.56
N ARG A 215 -2.69 16.27 11.49
CA ARG A 215 -1.69 17.26 11.93
C ARG A 215 -0.73 17.64 10.82
N HIS A 216 -0.28 16.66 10.03
CA HIS A 216 0.65 16.87 8.93
C HIS A 216 0.13 17.89 7.90
N GLU A 217 -1.19 17.91 7.64
CA GLU A 217 -1.84 18.89 6.75
C GLU A 217 -1.53 20.35 7.14
N THR A 218 -1.22 20.61 8.41
CA THR A 218 -0.95 21.94 8.98
C THR A 218 0.49 22.17 9.44
N GLN A 219 1.40 21.21 9.22
CA GLN A 219 2.79 21.33 9.66
C GLN A 219 3.57 22.39 8.86
N TYR A 220 4.39 23.17 9.57
CA TYR A 220 5.14 24.28 9.00
C TYR A 220 6.27 23.83 8.06
N SER A 221 7.02 22.79 8.44
CA SER A 221 8.10 22.20 7.64
C SER A 221 7.71 20.79 7.22
N ARG A 222 7.75 20.52 5.92
CA ARG A 222 7.33 19.24 5.32
C ARG A 222 8.30 18.83 4.22
N LEU A 223 8.84 17.63 4.34
CA LEU A 223 9.67 16.95 3.34
C LEU A 223 8.80 16.08 2.42
N PHE A 224 7.67 15.57 2.93
CA PHE A 224 6.78 14.68 2.21
C PHE A 224 5.44 15.35 1.86
N ARG A 225 4.70 14.73 0.95
CA ARG A 225 3.29 15.08 0.65
C ARG A 225 2.31 14.39 1.62
N SER A 226 2.90 13.70 2.63
CA SER A 226 2.48 12.64 3.58
C SER A 226 1.70 11.48 3.03
#